data_AF-A0A7K0DLG7-F1
#
_entry.id   AF-A0A7K0DLG7-F1
#
_cell.length_a   1.000
_cell.length_b   1.000
_cell.length_c   1.000
_cell.angle_alpha   90.00
_cell.angle_beta   90.00
_cell.angle_gamma   90.00
#
_symmetry.space_group_name_H-M   'P 1'
#
loop_
_entity.id
_entity.type
_entity.pdbx_description
1 polymer ?
#
loop_
_entity_poly.entity_id
_entity_poly.type
_entity_poly.pdbx_seq_one_letter_code
_entity_poly.pdbx_strand_id
1 'polypeptide(L)'
;MYVSHTDAGDLWPGGNALTLPDWHELLAAFCGHIGDQPDDHPVTRWAHALALVHLTAREQPLRDDEFDWDRAELVARIDDWVARHSDRPAPTSLGGAIDGMAAAQVRATWLLRNADDVADDEVHAAWFLLASLADGWTDLVAETLGHAGAWRGRSLLDDAL
;
A
#
# COMPACT_ATOMS: atom_id res chain seq x y z
N MET A 1 -6.04 -46.84 20.56
CA MET A 1 -6.86 -46.47 19.39
C MET A 1 -6.41 -45.08 18.99
N TYR A 2 -5.47 -45.00 18.05
CA TYR A 2 -4.85 -43.75 17.60
C TYR A 2 -5.76 -43.14 16.54
N VAL A 3 -6.29 -41.95 16.80
CA VAL A 3 -6.99 -41.16 15.79
C VAL A 3 -6.07 -39.99 15.48
N SER A 4 -5.42 -40.07 14.32
CA SER A 4 -4.64 -39.00 13.73
C SER A 4 -5.55 -37.77 13.60
N HIS A 5 -5.26 -36.70 14.34
CA HIS A 5 -5.87 -35.41 14.06
C HIS A 5 -5.02 -34.74 12.99
N THR A 6 -5.61 -34.68 11.80
CA THR A 6 -5.08 -34.12 10.59
C THR A 6 -4.69 -32.67 10.80
N ASP A 7 -3.48 -32.35 10.36
CA ASP A 7 -2.92 -31.01 10.23
C ASP A 7 -3.88 -30.14 9.40
N ALA A 8 -4.51 -29.17 10.04
CA ALA A 8 -5.45 -28.25 9.43
C ALA A 8 -4.81 -26.85 9.43
N GLY A 9 -4.14 -26.52 8.33
CA GLY A 9 -3.61 -25.18 8.10
C GLY A 9 -2.90 -25.00 6.76
N ASP A 10 -2.22 -26.03 6.24
CA ASP A 10 -1.44 -25.96 5.00
C ASP A 10 -2.27 -26.19 3.72
N LEU A 11 -3.40 -25.49 3.59
CA LEU A 11 -4.26 -25.56 2.42
C LEU A 11 -4.39 -24.20 1.74
N TRP A 12 -3.28 -23.73 1.16
CA TRP A 12 -3.34 -22.87 -0.03
C TRP A 12 -3.05 -23.72 -1.27
N PRO A 13 -4.09 -24.16 -2.00
CA PRO A 13 -3.89 -24.93 -3.21
C PRO A 13 -3.57 -23.98 -4.37
N GLY A 14 -2.29 -23.90 -4.75
CA GLY A 14 -1.91 -23.42 -6.09
C GLY A 14 -0.77 -22.40 -6.11
N GLY A 15 0.39 -22.83 -6.60
CA GLY A 15 1.34 -22.04 -7.38
C GLY A 15 1.76 -20.68 -6.83
N ASN A 16 2.91 -20.69 -6.16
CA ASN A 16 3.86 -19.61 -5.86
C ASN A 16 3.86 -18.38 -6.83
N ALA A 17 2.77 -17.62 -6.87
CA ALA A 17 2.69 -16.31 -7.50
C ALA A 17 2.37 -15.31 -6.40
N LEU A 18 3.39 -14.54 -6.01
CA LEU A 18 3.23 -13.34 -5.20
C LEU A 18 2.04 -12.54 -5.75
N THR A 19 0.97 -12.45 -4.97
CA THR A 19 -0.19 -11.62 -5.32
C THR A 19 -0.17 -10.43 -4.39
N LEU A 20 0.39 -9.31 -4.87
CA LEU A 20 0.34 -8.05 -4.15
C LEU A 20 -1.08 -7.45 -4.26
N PRO A 21 -1.57 -6.76 -3.21
CA PRO A 21 -2.86 -6.10 -3.28
C PRO A 21 -2.83 -4.99 -4.34
N ASP A 22 -3.92 -4.83 -5.08
CA ASP A 22 -4.08 -3.69 -5.98
C ASP A 22 -4.33 -2.38 -5.20
N TRP A 23 -4.30 -1.25 -5.90
CA TRP A 23 -4.47 0.05 -5.24
C TRP A 23 -5.86 0.25 -4.62
N HIS A 24 -6.91 -0.41 -5.11
CA HIS A 24 -8.24 -0.35 -4.51
C HIS A 24 -8.27 -1.12 -3.18
N GLU A 25 -7.62 -2.29 -3.12
CA GLU A 25 -7.46 -3.05 -1.88
C GLU A 25 -6.67 -2.26 -0.83
N LEU A 26 -5.59 -1.59 -1.23
CA LEU A 26 -4.85 -0.69 -0.33
C LEU A 26 -5.73 0.47 0.16
N LEU A 27 -6.48 1.14 -0.72
CA LEU A 27 -7.41 2.19 -0.30
C LEU A 27 -8.49 1.67 0.65
N ALA A 28 -9.06 0.49 0.36
CA ALA A 28 -10.02 -0.16 1.24
C ALA A 28 -9.40 -0.44 2.63
N ALA A 29 -8.15 -0.90 2.67
CA ALA A 29 -7.41 -1.12 3.90
C ALA A 29 -7.16 0.19 4.67
N PHE A 30 -6.72 1.26 4.01
CA PHE A 30 -6.53 2.57 4.68
C PHE A 30 -7.84 3.11 5.27
N CYS A 31 -8.98 2.83 4.62
CA CYS A 31 -10.30 3.21 5.11
C CYS A 31 -10.84 2.27 6.21
N GLY A 32 -10.13 1.19 6.55
CA GLY A 32 -10.56 0.18 7.52
C GLY A 32 -11.69 -0.73 7.03
N HIS A 33 -11.89 -0.84 5.71
CA HIS A 33 -12.88 -1.76 5.13
C HIS A 33 -12.36 -3.20 5.05
N ILE A 34 -11.03 -3.38 5.02
CA ILE A 34 -10.32 -4.67 5.07
C ILE A 34 -9.02 -4.50 5.89
N GLY A 35 -8.31 -5.58 6.19
CA GLY A 35 -7.00 -5.52 6.86
C GLY A 35 -7.08 -5.52 8.38
N ASP A 36 -8.20 -5.99 8.95
CA ASP A 36 -8.41 -6.13 10.38
C ASP A 36 -8.56 -7.59 10.83
N GLN A 37 -8.80 -8.52 9.89
CA GLN A 37 -8.96 -9.94 10.20
C GLN A 37 -7.61 -10.67 10.16
N PRO A 38 -7.42 -11.74 10.98
CA PRO A 38 -6.20 -12.55 10.96
C PRO A 38 -5.89 -13.18 9.60
N ASP A 39 -6.94 -13.56 8.86
CA ASP A 39 -6.87 -14.26 7.57
C ASP A 39 -6.71 -13.29 6.38
N ASP A 40 -6.76 -11.97 6.62
CA ASP A 40 -6.53 -10.98 5.58
C ASP A 40 -5.08 -10.99 5.09
N HIS A 41 -4.89 -10.55 3.84
CA HIS A 41 -3.57 -10.47 3.24
C HIS A 41 -2.62 -9.62 4.12
N PRO A 42 -1.42 -10.12 4.50
CA PRO A 42 -0.53 -9.43 5.44
C PRO A 42 -0.23 -7.98 5.08
N VAL A 43 -0.03 -7.69 3.79
CA VAL A 43 0.22 -6.33 3.30
C VAL A 43 -0.99 -5.41 3.53
N THR A 44 -2.22 -5.89 3.35
CA THR A 44 -3.43 -5.07 3.61
C THR A 44 -3.57 -4.75 5.11
N ARG A 45 -3.18 -5.69 5.99
CA ARG A 45 -3.19 -5.47 7.43
C ARG A 45 -2.15 -4.42 7.86
N TRP A 46 -0.94 -4.49 7.31
CA TRP A 46 0.09 -3.47 7.59
C TRP A 46 -0.25 -2.13 6.95
N ALA A 47 -0.88 -2.11 5.78
CA ALA A 47 -1.41 -0.90 5.15
C ALA A 47 -2.46 -0.21 6.04
N HIS A 48 -3.41 -0.96 6.58
CA HIS A 48 -4.37 -0.44 7.55
C HIS A 48 -3.68 0.07 8.82
N ALA A 49 -2.69 -0.66 9.36
CA ALA A 49 -1.92 -0.20 10.51
C ALA A 49 -1.16 1.11 10.24
N LEU A 50 -0.56 1.28 9.06
CA LEU A 50 0.09 2.53 8.64
C LEU A 50 -0.91 3.70 8.64
N ALA A 51 -2.12 3.50 8.11
CA ALA A 51 -3.16 4.53 8.14
C ALA A 51 -3.55 4.91 9.58
N LEU A 52 -3.65 3.94 10.50
CA LEU A 52 -3.90 4.20 11.92
C LEU A 52 -2.77 5.00 12.58
N VAL A 53 -1.52 4.72 12.24
CA VAL A 53 -0.37 5.52 12.73
C VAL A 53 -0.48 6.96 12.24
N HIS A 54 -0.75 7.18 10.95
CA HIS A 54 -0.94 8.54 10.40
C HIS A 54 -2.12 9.28 11.03
N LEU A 55 -3.23 8.60 11.28
CA LEU A 55 -4.39 9.19 11.96
C LEU A 55 -4.02 9.60 13.39
N THR A 56 -3.38 8.70 14.15
CA THR A 56 -3.00 8.95 15.54
C THR A 56 -1.95 10.06 15.65
N ALA A 57 -0.97 10.10 14.74
CA ALA A 57 0.05 11.14 14.69
C ALA A 57 -0.56 12.54 14.53
N ARG A 58 -1.60 12.67 13.71
CA ARG A 58 -2.31 13.95 13.53
C ARG A 58 -3.04 14.40 14.78
N GLU A 59 -3.49 13.47 15.61
CA GLU A 59 -4.15 13.77 16.89
C GLU A 59 -3.13 14.05 18.01
N GLN A 60 -1.90 13.56 17.89
CA GLN A 60 -0.87 13.58 18.93
C GLN A 60 0.51 14.05 18.43
N PRO A 61 0.65 15.29 17.91
CA PRO A 61 1.89 15.78 17.28
C PRO A 61 3.10 15.92 18.22
N LEU A 62 2.94 15.68 19.52
CA LEU A 62 4.05 15.69 20.49
C LEU A 62 4.82 14.36 20.54
N ARG A 63 4.39 13.34 19.79
CA ARG A 63 4.95 11.98 19.77
C ARG A 63 5.49 11.58 18.40
N ASP A 64 5.84 12.55 17.56
CA ASP A 64 6.28 12.31 16.16
C ASP A 64 7.38 11.26 16.03
N ASP A 65 8.40 11.29 16.91
CA ASP A 65 9.50 10.31 16.91
C ASP A 65 9.02 8.85 17.10
N GLU A 66 7.96 8.63 17.90
CA GLU A 66 7.40 7.30 18.14
C GLU A 66 6.63 6.81 16.90
N PHE A 67 5.85 7.67 16.27
CA PHE A 67 5.12 7.34 15.05
C PHE A 67 6.05 7.13 13.85
N ASP A 68 7.17 7.86 13.78
CA ASP A 68 8.20 7.62 12.79
C ASP A 68 8.85 6.24 12.96
N TRP A 69 9.08 5.83 14.21
CA TRP A 69 9.57 4.47 14.49
C TRP A 69 8.55 3.40 14.12
N ASP A 70 7.28 3.54 14.52
CA ASP A 70 6.19 2.61 14.20
C ASP A 70 6.01 2.47 12.68
N ARG A 71 6.05 3.59 11.94
CA ARG A 71 6.01 3.58 10.47
C ARG A 71 7.20 2.87 9.87
N ALA A 72 8.41 3.17 10.32
CA ALA A 72 9.62 2.52 9.82
C ALA A 72 9.60 1.00 10.06
N GLU A 73 9.07 0.56 11.21
CA GLU A 73 8.91 -0.87 11.49
C GLU A 73 7.91 -1.54 10.53
N LEU A 74 6.75 -0.92 10.29
CA LEU A 74 5.74 -1.45 9.37
C LEU A 74 6.25 -1.48 7.92
N VAL A 75 6.95 -0.42 7.49
CA VAL A 75 7.60 -0.35 6.18
C VAL A 75 8.59 -1.50 6.00
N ALA A 76 9.48 -1.72 6.99
CA ALA A 76 10.45 -2.81 6.94
C ALA A 76 9.78 -4.20 6.90
N ARG A 77 8.69 -4.39 7.66
CA ARG A 77 7.92 -5.66 7.64
C ARG A 77 7.30 -5.96 6.27
N ILE A 78 6.78 -4.94 5.59
CA ILE A 78 6.25 -5.08 4.23
C ILE A 78 7.39 -5.46 3.28
N ASP A 79 8.50 -4.72 3.28
CA ASP A 79 9.63 -4.98 2.38
C ASP A 79 10.22 -6.37 2.60
N ASP A 80 10.37 -6.80 3.85
CA ASP A 80 10.82 -8.15 4.21
C ASP A 80 9.85 -9.24 3.73
N TRP A 81 8.54 -8.99 3.84
CA TRP A 81 7.55 -9.92 3.35
C TRP A 81 7.63 -10.04 1.83
N VAL A 82 7.72 -8.92 1.10
CA VAL A 82 7.88 -8.93 -0.36
C VAL A 82 9.14 -9.70 -0.74
N ALA A 83 10.28 -9.37 -0.14
CA ALA A 83 11.56 -10.01 -0.43
C ALA A 83 11.55 -11.54 -0.23
N ARG A 84 10.75 -12.04 0.72
CA ARG A 84 10.58 -13.49 0.95
C ARG A 84 9.68 -14.18 -0.08
N HIS A 85 8.83 -13.45 -0.78
CA HIS A 85 7.82 -14.00 -1.70
C HIS A 85 8.07 -13.60 -3.16
N SER A 86 9.04 -12.74 -3.44
CA SER A 86 9.47 -12.36 -4.79
C SER A 86 10.79 -13.04 -5.17
N ASP A 87 10.88 -13.59 -6.39
CA ASP A 87 12.15 -14.10 -6.94
C ASP A 87 13.13 -12.99 -7.34
N ARG A 88 12.71 -11.72 -7.26
CA ARG A 88 13.50 -10.55 -7.65
C ARG A 88 13.42 -9.47 -6.59
N PRO A 89 14.54 -8.78 -6.30
CA PRO A 89 14.50 -7.61 -5.44
C PRO A 89 13.63 -6.53 -6.08
N ALA A 90 12.76 -5.91 -5.28
CA ALA A 90 12.00 -4.75 -5.71
C ALA A 90 12.96 -3.58 -6.03
N PRO A 91 12.65 -2.75 -7.04
CA PRO A 91 13.48 -1.61 -7.44
C PRO A 91 13.54 -0.51 -6.38
N THR A 92 12.53 -0.46 -5.52
CA THR A 92 12.38 0.48 -4.41
C THR A 92 11.61 -0.20 -3.27
N SER A 93 11.57 0.45 -2.11
CA SER A 93 10.75 0.01 -0.97
C SER A 93 9.26 0.08 -1.34
N LEU A 94 8.60 -1.08 -1.36
CA LEU A 94 7.15 -1.14 -1.54
C LEU A 94 6.43 -0.74 -0.26
N GLY A 95 7.03 -1.02 0.91
CA GLY A 95 6.54 -0.52 2.20
C GLY A 95 6.48 1.00 2.22
N GLY A 96 7.53 1.68 1.75
CA GLY A 96 7.59 3.14 1.66
C GLY A 96 6.56 3.72 0.69
N ALA A 97 6.28 3.04 -0.42
CA ALA A 97 5.23 3.44 -1.35
C ALA A 97 3.83 3.35 -0.70
N ILE A 98 3.54 2.25 -0.01
CA ILE A 98 2.28 2.04 0.72
C ILE A 98 2.12 3.07 1.85
N ASP A 99 3.19 3.35 2.59
CA ASP A 99 3.17 4.35 3.65
C ASP A 99 2.91 5.78 3.11
N GLY A 100 3.50 6.14 1.97
CA GLY A 100 3.20 7.40 1.28
C GLY A 100 1.74 7.50 0.84
N MET A 101 1.16 6.40 0.32
CA MET A 101 -0.26 6.35 -0.03
C MET A 101 -1.16 6.47 1.21
N ALA A 102 -0.82 5.81 2.32
CA ALA A 102 -1.55 5.91 3.58
C ALA A 102 -1.56 7.36 4.10
N ALA A 103 -0.40 8.02 4.10
CA ALA A 103 -0.26 9.42 4.49
C ALA A 103 -1.14 10.35 3.63
N ALA A 104 -1.11 10.15 2.31
CA ALA A 104 -1.89 10.94 1.36
C ALA A 104 -3.40 10.73 1.54
N GLN A 105 -3.84 9.49 1.75
CA GLN A 105 -5.25 9.16 2.01
C GLN A 105 -5.75 9.86 3.27
N VAL A 106 -4.98 9.76 4.37
CA VAL A 106 -5.36 10.33 5.66
C VAL A 106 -5.41 11.86 5.56
N ARG A 107 -4.43 12.47 4.88
CA ARG A 107 -4.42 13.91 4.61
C ARG A 107 -5.63 14.35 3.80
N ALA A 108 -5.90 13.69 2.68
CA ALA A 108 -7.01 14.06 1.79
C ALA A 108 -8.36 13.95 2.49
N THR A 109 -8.56 12.88 3.27
CA THR A 109 -9.78 12.67 4.07
C THR A 109 -9.92 13.71 5.18
N TRP A 110 -8.82 14.07 5.84
CA TRP A 110 -8.85 15.10 6.86
C TRP A 110 -9.20 16.46 6.26
N LEU A 111 -8.57 16.85 5.15
CA LEU A 111 -8.86 18.11 4.47
C LEU A 111 -10.31 18.16 4.01
N LEU A 112 -10.84 17.08 3.42
CA LEU A 112 -12.24 17.01 3.00
C LEU A 112 -13.23 17.24 4.15
N ARG A 113 -12.88 16.83 5.38
CA ARG A 113 -13.74 16.97 6.56
C ARG A 113 -13.59 18.31 7.28
N ASN A 114 -12.48 19.01 7.09
CA ASN A 114 -12.11 20.18 7.88
C ASN A 114 -11.93 21.46 7.04
N ALA A 115 -11.94 21.37 5.72
CA ALA A 115 -11.93 22.54 4.84
C ALA A 115 -13.29 23.27 4.90
N ASP A 116 -13.24 24.60 4.79
CA ASP A 116 -14.43 25.43 4.71
C ASP A 116 -15.14 25.26 3.35
N ASP A 117 -14.37 25.02 2.28
CA ASP A 117 -14.86 24.69 0.93
C ASP A 117 -14.11 23.48 0.35
N VAL A 118 -14.86 22.51 -0.18
CA VAL A 118 -14.30 21.33 -0.87
C VAL A 118 -13.62 21.73 -2.18
N ALA A 119 -13.96 22.88 -2.75
CA ALA A 119 -13.32 23.43 -3.94
C ALA A 119 -11.91 23.98 -3.67
N ASP A 120 -11.47 24.06 -2.40
CA ASP A 120 -10.15 24.56 -2.04
C ASP A 120 -9.04 23.79 -2.77
N ASP A 121 -8.08 24.54 -3.32
CA ASP A 121 -6.94 23.99 -4.07
C ASP A 121 -6.16 22.96 -3.25
N GLU A 122 -6.15 23.08 -1.92
CA GLU A 122 -5.48 22.13 -1.03
C GLU A 122 -6.19 20.76 -0.99
N VAL A 123 -7.53 20.74 -0.98
CA VAL A 123 -8.31 19.50 -1.04
C VAL A 123 -8.05 18.80 -2.37
N HIS A 124 -8.13 19.55 -3.48
CA HIS A 124 -7.82 19.02 -4.81
C HIS A 124 -6.40 18.48 -4.92
N ALA A 125 -5.40 19.22 -4.42
CA ALA A 125 -4.01 18.81 -4.45
C ALA A 125 -3.77 17.51 -3.66
N ALA A 126 -4.43 17.34 -2.50
CA ALA A 126 -4.29 16.12 -1.70
C ALA A 126 -4.90 14.89 -2.39
N TRP A 127 -6.08 15.02 -2.99
CA TRP A 127 -6.70 13.95 -3.76
C TRP A 127 -5.92 13.62 -5.04
N PHE A 128 -5.37 14.64 -5.72
CA PHE A 128 -4.52 14.45 -6.89
C PHE A 128 -3.23 13.70 -6.54
N LEU A 129 -2.60 14.02 -5.41
CA LEU A 129 -1.43 13.30 -4.91
C LEU A 129 -1.75 11.83 -4.64
N LEU A 130 -2.88 11.54 -3.96
CA LEU A 130 -3.29 10.16 -3.70
C LEU A 130 -3.50 9.36 -4.99
N ALA A 131 -4.17 9.95 -5.99
CA ALA A 131 -4.37 9.32 -7.29
C ALA A 131 -3.04 9.05 -8.01
N SER A 132 -2.11 10.00 -7.95
CA SER A 132 -0.77 9.86 -8.55
C SER A 132 0.05 8.75 -7.89
N LEU A 133 -0.06 8.59 -6.56
CA LEU A 133 0.60 7.51 -5.83
C LEU A 133 -0.04 6.14 -6.12
N ALA A 134 -1.36 6.07 -6.27
CA ALA A 134 -2.08 4.85 -6.65
C ALA A 134 -1.72 4.36 -8.07
N ASP A 135 -1.55 5.30 -9.02
CA ASP A 135 -1.03 5.01 -10.36
C ASP A 135 0.41 4.46 -10.28
N GLY A 136 1.29 5.15 -9.54
CA GLY A 136 2.66 4.71 -9.31
C GLY A 136 2.77 3.34 -8.62
N TRP A 137 1.85 3.00 -7.70
CA TRP A 137 1.78 1.67 -7.10
C TRP A 137 1.50 0.58 -8.15
N THR A 138 0.59 0.84 -9.07
CA THR A 138 0.24 -0.12 -10.13
C THR A 138 1.47 -0.44 -11.00
N ASP A 139 2.25 0.59 -11.35
CA ASP A 139 3.50 0.44 -12.09
C ASP A 139 4.56 -0.32 -11.27
N LEU A 140 4.74 0.01 -9.99
CA LEU A 140 5.69 -0.66 -9.10
C LEU A 140 5.37 -2.14 -8.88
N VAL A 141 4.10 -2.51 -8.76
CA VAL A 141 3.65 -3.90 -8.67
C VAL A 141 3.96 -4.64 -9.97
N ALA A 142 3.66 -4.03 -11.13
CA ALA A 142 3.96 -4.64 -12.42
C ALA A 142 5.47 -4.90 -12.61
N GLU A 143 6.31 -3.94 -12.21
CA GLU A 143 7.76 -4.09 -12.24
C GLU A 143 8.25 -5.19 -11.29
N THR A 144 7.75 -5.20 -10.05
CA THR A 144 8.15 -6.18 -9.01
C THR A 144 7.76 -7.61 -9.37
N LEU A 145 6.56 -7.81 -9.91
CA LEU A 145 6.07 -9.14 -10.33
C LEU A 145 6.71 -9.64 -11.63
N GLY A 146 7.60 -8.85 -12.26
CA GLY A 146 8.19 -9.21 -13.54
C GLY A 146 7.21 -9.16 -14.70
N HIS A 147 6.02 -8.59 -14.51
CA HIS A 147 5.09 -8.21 -15.57
C HIS A 147 5.60 -6.93 -16.25
N ALA A 148 6.83 -6.96 -16.76
CA ALA A 148 7.33 -6.01 -17.73
C ALA A 148 6.60 -6.20 -19.07
N GLY A 149 5.28 -6.00 -19.06
CA GLY A 149 4.38 -6.15 -20.17
C GLY A 149 3.98 -4.77 -20.70
N ALA A 150 4.79 -4.25 -21.61
CA ALA A 150 4.35 -3.35 -22.68
C ALA A 150 3.79 -1.96 -22.31
N TRP A 151 4.63 -1.08 -21.76
CA TRP A 151 4.62 0.34 -22.15
C TRP A 151 5.97 0.75 -22.75
N ARG A 152 6.30 0.19 -23.91
CA ARG A 152 7.11 0.90 -24.92
C ARG A 152 6.15 1.51 -25.93
N GLY A 153 5.67 2.72 -25.67
CA GLY A 153 4.63 3.31 -26.51
C GLY A 153 4.26 4.74 -26.17
N ARG A 154 5.24 5.65 -26.16
CA ARG A 154 5.02 7.07 -26.50
C ARG A 154 6.34 7.74 -26.91
N SER A 155 6.92 7.29 -28.03
CA SER A 155 7.54 8.27 -28.92
C SER A 155 6.38 8.91 -29.67
N LEU A 156 5.98 10.10 -29.24
CA LEU A 156 5.07 10.99 -29.96
C LEU A 156 5.85 12.14 -30.61
N LEU A 157 7.13 11.96 -30.94
CA LEU A 157 7.97 13.01 -31.53
C LEU A 157 9.00 12.52 -32.57
N ASP A 158 8.77 11.40 -33.26
CA ASP A 158 9.65 11.01 -34.40
C ASP A 158 8.94 10.89 -35.77
N ASP A 159 7.64 11.21 -35.87
CA ASP A 159 6.91 11.27 -37.16
C ASP A 159 6.40 12.68 -37.49
N ALA A 160 7.19 13.69 -37.15
CA ALA A 160 7.06 15.04 -37.71
C ALA A 160 8.42 15.74 -37.74
N LEU A 161 9.25 15.35 -38.72
CA LEU A 161 10.02 16.21 -39.64
C LEU A 161 11.05 15.39 -40.45
#